data_AF-A0A1Y3CHE0-F1
#
_entry.id   AF-A0A1Y3CHE0-F1
#
_cell.length_a   1.000
_cell.length_b   1.000
_cell.length_c   1.000
_cell.angle_alpha   90.00
_cell.angle_beta   90.00
_cell.angle_gamma   90.00
#
_symmetry.space_group_name_H-M   'P 1'
#
loop_
_entity.id
_entity.type
_entity.pdbx_description
1 polymer ?
#
loop_
_entity_poly.entity_id
_entity_poly.type
_entity_poly.pdbx_seq_one_letter_code
_entity_poly.pdbx_strand_id
1 'polypeptide(L)'
;MEFEKILISKFGLGLLMIVMSNLSYAELVQKLSQTQYDQRLQQYTVQINETKKVLDDPSAKSDAATQKHAFCTRLKVYQQIADMSQANIKLGGANIMLMAANSFLERQKQSFTDSGMTEQVFCAASKVEH
;
A
#
# COMPACT_ATOMS: atom_id res chain seq x y z
N MET A 1 59.95 -26.84 -28.75
CA MET A 1 59.20 -28.03 -29.23
C MET A 1 58.92 -28.85 -27.99
N GLU A 2 57.70 -29.06 -27.51
CA GLU A 2 56.36 -29.15 -28.11
C GLU A 2 55.37 -28.38 -27.20
N PHE A 3 54.49 -27.49 -27.67
CA PHE A 3 53.22 -27.71 -28.40
C PHE A 3 52.34 -28.87 -27.85
N GLU A 4 51.30 -28.43 -27.13
CA GLU A 4 49.98 -29.05 -26.98
C GLU A 4 49.82 -30.35 -26.18
N LYS A 5 49.14 -30.23 -25.03
CA LYS A 5 47.81 -30.83 -24.76
C LYS A 5 47.34 -30.38 -23.37
N ILE A 6 46.41 -29.41 -23.32
CA ILE A 6 45.00 -29.64 -22.96
C ILE A 6 44.84 -30.23 -21.55
N LEU A 7 44.55 -29.36 -20.58
CA LEU A 7 43.31 -29.48 -19.82
C LEU A 7 42.92 -28.12 -19.22
N ILE A 8 42.31 -27.28 -20.04
CA ILE A 8 41.43 -26.21 -19.57
C ILE A 8 40.22 -26.91 -18.94
N SER A 9 40.24 -27.11 -17.62
CA SER A 9 39.03 -27.40 -16.84
C SER A 9 38.73 -26.21 -15.95
N LYS A 10 37.89 -25.35 -16.51
CA LYS A 10 37.02 -24.34 -15.90
C LYS A 10 37.04 -24.27 -14.36
N PHE A 11 37.99 -23.52 -13.81
CA PHE A 11 37.83 -22.87 -12.50
C PHE A 11 38.26 -21.42 -12.64
N GLY A 12 37.49 -20.70 -13.46
CA GLY A 12 37.61 -19.26 -13.60
C GLY A 12 37.09 -18.57 -12.35
N LEU A 13 37.94 -17.69 -11.81
CA LEU A 13 37.61 -16.43 -11.13
C LEU A 13 36.26 -16.39 -10.38
N GLY A 14 36.32 -16.51 -9.05
CA GLY A 14 35.19 -16.25 -8.17
C GLY A 14 35.59 -15.50 -6.91
N LEU A 15 36.35 -14.41 -7.05
CA LEU A 15 36.62 -13.45 -5.98
C LEU A 15 35.79 -12.18 -6.25
N LEU A 16 34.66 -11.97 -5.55
CA LEU A 16 34.26 -10.66 -4.98
C LEU A 16 32.85 -10.71 -4.33
N MET A 17 32.83 -10.33 -3.05
CA MET A 17 31.78 -9.58 -2.31
C MET A 17 30.29 -9.94 -2.48
N ILE A 18 29.72 -10.51 -1.43
CA ILE A 18 28.34 -10.21 -1.03
C ILE A 18 28.32 -9.93 0.48
N VAL A 19 28.56 -8.67 0.85
CA VAL A 19 28.07 -8.14 2.12
C VAL A 19 26.59 -7.85 1.88
N MET A 20 25.70 -8.72 2.38
CA MET A 20 24.27 -8.44 2.37
C MET A 20 24.01 -7.29 3.35
N SER A 21 23.90 -6.09 2.80
CA SER A 21 23.44 -4.91 3.54
C SER A 21 22.08 -5.23 4.14
N ASN A 22 21.99 -5.23 5.47
CA ASN A 22 20.71 -5.12 6.16
C ASN A 22 20.12 -3.76 5.78
N LEU A 23 19.28 -3.71 4.75
CA LEU A 23 18.37 -2.59 4.57
C LEU A 23 17.39 -2.65 5.74
N SER A 24 17.74 -1.92 6.80
CA SER A 24 16.76 -1.51 7.80
C SER A 24 15.69 -0.74 7.03
N TYR A 25 14.50 -1.32 6.91
CA TYR A 25 13.29 -0.61 6.52
C TYR A 25 12.90 0.33 7.66
N ALA A 26 13.75 1.33 7.93
CA ALA A 26 13.23 2.57 8.47
C ALA A 26 12.29 3.08 7.39
N GLU A 27 10.98 3.04 7.64
CA GLU A 27 10.00 3.72 6.80
C GLU A 27 10.54 5.11 6.53
N LEU A 28 11.00 5.34 5.30
CA LEU A 28 11.51 6.63 4.87
C LEU A 28 10.28 7.53 4.86
N VAL A 29 10.02 8.17 6.00
CA VAL A 29 8.96 9.16 6.19
C VAL A 29 9.21 10.23 5.12
N GLN A 30 8.54 10.08 3.98
CA GLN A 30 8.74 10.98 2.85
C GLN A 30 8.20 12.35 3.27
N LYS A 31 9.15 13.25 3.53
CA LYS A 31 8.85 14.67 3.68
C LYS A 31 8.58 15.22 2.29
N LEU A 32 7.33 15.60 2.08
CA LEU A 32 6.83 16.14 0.82
C LEU A 32 6.90 17.66 0.83
N SER A 33 7.02 18.26 -0.35
CA SER A 33 6.62 19.65 -0.55
C SER A 33 5.08 19.76 -0.53
N GLN A 34 4.55 20.98 -0.37
CA GLN A 34 3.11 21.22 -0.43
C GLN A 34 2.51 20.69 -1.74
N THR A 35 3.13 20.98 -2.88
CA THR A 35 2.68 20.52 -4.20
C THR A 35 2.64 19.00 -4.32
N GLN A 36 3.65 18.30 -3.79
CA GLN A 36 3.69 16.84 -3.82
C GLN A 36 2.61 16.22 -2.92
N TYR A 37 2.39 16.82 -1.75
CA TYR A 37 1.32 16.42 -0.84
C TYR A 37 -0.07 16.59 -1.49
N ASP A 38 -0.33 17.76 -2.09
CA ASP A 38 -1.61 18.05 -2.74
C ASP A 38 -1.85 17.12 -3.94
N GLN A 39 -0.83 16.88 -4.77
CA GLN A 39 -0.91 15.92 -5.87
C GLN A 39 -1.22 14.51 -5.39
N ARG A 40 -0.56 14.05 -4.32
CA ARG A 40 -0.80 12.72 -3.75
C ARG A 40 -2.21 12.62 -3.16
N LEU A 41 -2.66 13.66 -2.45
CA LEU A 41 -4.02 13.71 -1.91
C LEU A 41 -5.07 13.69 -3.02
N GLN A 42 -4.81 14.35 -4.14
CA GLN A 42 -5.68 14.29 -5.32
C GLN A 42 -5.76 12.87 -5.89
N GLN A 43 -4.64 12.15 -5.99
CA GLN A 43 -4.63 10.74 -6.41
C GLN A 43 -5.45 9.85 -5.46
N TYR A 44 -5.35 10.06 -4.14
CA TYR A 44 -6.17 9.35 -3.18
C TYR A 44 -7.65 9.71 -3.28
N THR A 45 -7.97 10.98 -3.53
CA THR A 45 -9.35 11.43 -3.73
C THR A 45 -9.99 10.75 -4.95
N VAL A 46 -9.24 10.61 -6.05
CA VAL A 46 -9.71 9.85 -7.22
C VAL A 46 -10.00 8.40 -6.86
N GLN A 47 -9.08 7.71 -6.16
CA GLN A 47 -9.29 6.33 -5.74
C GLN A 47 -10.52 6.17 -4.84
N ILE A 48 -10.70 7.08 -3.87
CA ILE A 48 -11.91 7.09 -3.03
C ILE A 48 -13.14 7.25 -3.90
N ASN A 49 -13.17 8.23 -4.82
CA ASN A 49 -14.32 8.46 -5.69
C ASN A 49 -14.66 7.26 -6.58
N GLU A 50 -13.67 6.51 -7.09
CA GLU A 50 -13.93 5.27 -7.83
C GLU A 50 -14.63 4.23 -6.95
N THR A 51 -14.20 4.06 -5.70
CA THR A 51 -14.89 3.15 -4.78
C THR A 51 -16.33 3.60 -4.46
N LYS A 52 -16.62 4.91 -4.49
CA LYS A 52 -17.98 5.44 -4.23
C LYS A 52 -18.99 5.01 -5.29
N LYS A 53 -18.56 4.92 -6.55
CA LYS A 53 -19.41 4.41 -7.65
C LYS A 53 -19.85 2.96 -7.42
N VAL A 54 -19.11 2.20 -6.61
CA VAL A 54 -19.40 0.80 -6.30
C VAL A 54 -20.18 0.65 -4.99
N LEU A 55 -19.83 1.45 -3.97
CA LEU A 55 -20.29 1.26 -2.59
C LEU A 55 -21.43 2.20 -2.18
N ASP A 56 -21.48 3.39 -2.77
CA ASP A 56 -22.34 4.49 -2.27
C ASP A 56 -23.45 4.85 -3.28
N ASP A 57 -23.31 4.46 -4.55
CA ASP A 57 -24.32 4.69 -5.58
C ASP A 57 -25.46 3.67 -5.44
N PRO A 58 -26.70 4.09 -5.14
CA PRO A 58 -27.84 3.18 -4.97
C PRO A 58 -28.24 2.45 -6.26
N SER A 59 -27.78 2.92 -7.42
CA SER A 59 -28.00 2.29 -8.72
C SER A 59 -26.88 1.29 -9.08
N ALA A 60 -25.81 1.22 -8.30
CA ALA A 60 -24.69 0.32 -8.55
C ALA A 60 -25.16 -1.14 -8.55
N LYS A 61 -24.84 -1.85 -9.63
CA LYS A 61 -25.05 -3.30 -9.76
C LYS A 61 -23.70 -4.02 -9.66
N SER A 62 -23.10 -4.00 -8.48
CA SER A 62 -21.83 -4.66 -8.17
C SER A 62 -22.08 -5.91 -7.32
N ASP A 63 -21.36 -6.99 -7.61
CA ASP A 63 -21.40 -8.19 -6.78
C ASP A 63 -20.65 -8.00 -5.45
N ALA A 64 -20.84 -8.93 -4.51
CA ALA A 64 -20.22 -8.87 -3.19
C ALA A 64 -18.69 -8.86 -3.25
N ALA A 65 -18.08 -9.53 -4.24
CA ALA A 65 -16.63 -9.55 -4.41
C ALA A 65 -16.09 -8.17 -4.81
N THR A 66 -16.78 -7.49 -5.74
CA THR A 66 -16.47 -6.15 -6.20
C THR A 66 -16.65 -5.12 -5.08
N GLN A 67 -17.73 -5.24 -4.30
CA GLN A 67 -17.96 -4.39 -3.13
C GLN A 67 -16.88 -4.59 -2.06
N LYS A 68 -16.53 -5.85 -1.73
CA LYS A 68 -15.42 -6.15 -0.82
C LYS A 68 -14.11 -5.53 -1.31
N HIS A 69 -13.79 -5.70 -2.59
CA HIS A 69 -12.56 -5.12 -3.16
C HIS A 69 -12.55 -3.58 -3.09
N ALA A 70 -13.66 -2.93 -3.43
CA ALA A 70 -13.79 -1.49 -3.34
C ALA A 70 -13.68 -1.00 -1.89
N PHE A 71 -14.28 -1.72 -0.94
CA PHE A 71 -14.21 -1.39 0.48
C PHE A 71 -12.77 -1.47 1.00
N CYS A 72 -12.10 -2.59 0.76
CA CYS A 72 -10.71 -2.79 1.19
C CYS A 72 -9.75 -1.81 0.50
N THR A 73 -10.02 -1.43 -0.75
CA THR A 73 -9.28 -0.36 -1.43
C THR A 73 -9.46 0.97 -0.73
N ARG A 74 -10.70 1.37 -0.43
CA ARG A 74 -11.00 2.62 0.28
C ARG A 74 -10.32 2.66 1.65
N LEU A 75 -10.40 1.57 2.41
CA LEU A 75 -9.78 1.44 3.72
C LEU A 75 -8.26 1.67 3.66
N LYS A 76 -7.59 0.98 2.73
CA LYS A 76 -6.15 1.16 2.50
C LYS A 76 -5.77 2.59 2.12
N VAL A 77 -6.57 3.25 1.28
CA VAL A 77 -6.32 4.64 0.88
C VAL A 77 -6.40 5.58 2.08
N TYR A 78 -7.37 5.39 2.98
CA TYR A 78 -7.45 6.20 4.20
C TYR A 78 -6.28 5.94 5.16
N GLN A 79 -5.78 4.70 5.26
CA GLN A 79 -4.55 4.42 6.02
C GLN A 79 -3.36 5.21 5.44
N GLN A 80 -3.22 5.20 4.11
CA GLN A 80 -2.15 5.94 3.44
C GLN A 80 -2.28 7.46 3.59
N ILE A 81 -3.50 8.01 3.61
CA ILE A 81 -3.73 9.43 3.92
C ILE A 81 -3.27 9.72 5.34
N ALA A 82 -3.68 8.92 6.33
CA ALA A 82 -3.29 9.11 7.72
C ALA A 82 -1.76 9.10 7.88
N ASP A 83 -1.09 8.10 7.32
CA ASP A 83 0.37 7.95 7.41
C ASP A 83 1.09 9.14 6.73
N MET A 84 0.67 9.50 5.51
CA MET A 84 1.24 10.63 4.77
C MET A 84 1.01 11.97 5.50
N SER A 85 -0.19 12.20 6.03
CA SER A 85 -0.55 13.43 6.74
C SER A 85 0.19 13.54 8.08
N GLN A 86 0.35 12.44 8.80
CA GLN A 86 1.15 12.37 10.03
C GLN A 86 2.63 12.66 9.73
N ALA A 87 3.17 12.07 8.66
CA ALA A 87 4.53 12.31 8.19
C ALA A 87 4.77 13.79 7.80
N ASN A 88 3.74 14.49 7.35
CA ASN A 88 3.81 15.83 6.76
C ASN A 88 2.97 16.87 7.51
N ILE A 89 2.81 16.71 8.83
CA ILE A 89 1.85 17.45 9.66
C ILE A 89 1.98 18.99 9.61
N LYS A 90 3.14 19.51 9.17
CA LYS A 90 3.42 20.94 9.02
C LYS A 90 2.87 21.53 7.71
N LEU A 91 2.48 20.71 6.75
CA LEU A 91 1.91 21.15 5.48
C LEU A 91 0.45 21.59 5.64
N GLY A 92 0.00 22.47 4.76
CA GLY A 92 -1.38 22.94 4.71
C GLY A 92 -2.35 21.79 4.55
N GLY A 93 -3.37 21.74 5.40
CA GLY A 93 -4.41 20.71 5.37
C GLY A 93 -3.99 19.33 5.92
N ALA A 94 -2.72 19.09 6.24
CA ALA A 94 -2.26 17.80 6.74
C ALA A 94 -2.95 17.38 8.04
N ASN A 95 -3.06 18.29 9.02
CA ASN A 95 -3.79 18.01 10.26
C ASN A 95 -5.26 17.65 10.01
N ILE A 96 -5.92 18.37 9.10
CA ILE A 96 -7.34 18.13 8.79
C ILE A 96 -7.52 16.76 8.14
N MET A 97 -6.65 16.42 7.19
CA MET A 97 -6.72 15.12 6.50
C MET A 97 -6.36 13.96 7.42
N LEU A 98 -5.41 14.14 8.34
CA LEU A 98 -5.11 13.15 9.38
C LEU A 98 -6.35 12.90 10.26
N MET A 99 -7.01 13.95 10.74
CA MET A 99 -8.23 13.81 11.55
C MET A 99 -9.35 13.13 10.76
N ALA A 100 -9.56 13.53 9.51
CA ALA A 100 -10.59 12.94 8.65
C ALA A 100 -10.34 11.45 8.39
N ALA A 101 -9.10 11.09 8.06
CA ALA A 101 -8.70 9.71 7.83
C ALA A 101 -8.85 8.86 9.08
N ASN A 102 -8.32 9.30 10.22
CA ASN A 102 -8.45 8.57 11.48
C ASN A 102 -9.91 8.42 11.92
N SER A 103 -10.74 9.44 11.70
CA SER A 103 -12.18 9.36 11.99
C SER A 103 -12.86 8.28 11.15
N PHE A 104 -12.52 8.17 9.85
CA PHE A 104 -13.03 7.11 9.00
C PHE A 104 -12.55 5.73 9.45
N LEU A 105 -11.24 5.58 9.68
CA LEU A 105 -10.61 4.32 10.08
C LEU A 105 -11.18 3.80 11.40
N GLU A 106 -11.38 4.67 12.39
CA GLU A 106 -11.96 4.28 13.68
C GLU A 106 -13.39 3.77 13.53
N ARG A 107 -14.21 4.41 12.68
CA ARG A 107 -15.56 3.89 12.37
C ARG A 107 -15.49 2.49 11.74
N GLN A 108 -14.55 2.25 10.83
CA GLN A 108 -14.43 0.93 10.20
C GLN A 108 -13.94 -0.13 11.20
N LYS A 109 -13.01 0.23 12.08
CA LYS A 109 -12.55 -0.63 13.17
C LYS A 109 -13.70 -1.01 14.11
N GLN A 110 -14.58 -0.07 14.44
CA GLN A 110 -15.76 -0.36 15.24
C GLN A 110 -16.71 -1.30 14.49
N SER A 111 -16.99 -1.06 13.20
CA SER A 111 -17.82 -1.97 12.39
C SER A 111 -17.27 -3.40 12.33
N PHE A 112 -15.94 -3.56 12.27
CA PHE A 112 -15.31 -4.88 12.34
C PHE A 112 -15.50 -5.53 13.71
N THR A 113 -15.29 -4.77 14.78
CA THR A 113 -15.50 -5.22 16.16
C THR A 113 -16.95 -5.69 16.38
N ASP A 114 -17.92 -4.90 15.92
CA ASP A 114 -19.35 -5.19 16.07
C ASP A 114 -19.79 -6.41 15.27
N SER A 115 -19.13 -6.68 14.13
CA SER A 115 -19.38 -7.87 13.31
C SER A 115 -18.60 -9.11 13.75
N GLY A 116 -17.71 -9.00 14.75
CA GLY A 116 -16.84 -10.10 15.18
C GLY A 116 -15.80 -10.52 14.12
N MET A 117 -15.56 -9.68 13.11
CA MET A 117 -14.56 -9.91 12.06
C MET A 117 -13.33 -9.03 12.27
N THR A 118 -12.21 -9.41 11.66
CA THR A 118 -11.03 -8.55 11.57
C THR A 118 -10.88 -8.00 10.16
N GLU A 119 -10.22 -6.84 10.04
CA GLU A 119 -9.84 -6.31 8.73
C GLU A 119 -9.03 -7.34 7.93
N GLN A 120 -8.07 -8.03 8.56
CA GLN A 120 -7.22 -8.97 7.85
C GLN A 120 -8.03 -10.13 7.26
N VAL A 121 -9.01 -10.65 8.01
CA VAL A 121 -9.89 -11.73 7.53
C VAL A 121 -10.83 -11.21 6.44
N PHE A 122 -11.45 -10.04 6.66
CA PHE A 122 -12.38 -9.47 5.70
C PHE A 122 -11.69 -9.12 4.39
N CYS A 123 -10.53 -8.47 4.45
CA CYS A 123 -9.75 -8.00 3.29
C CYS A 123 -8.72 -9.00 2.77
N ALA A 124 -8.65 -10.22 3.32
CA ALA A 124 -7.87 -11.29 2.73
C ALA A 124 -8.33 -11.53 1.29
N ALA A 125 -7.36 -11.63 0.37
CA ALA A 125 -7.63 -12.04 -0.99
C ALA A 125 -8.22 -13.45 -0.95
N SER A 126 -9.52 -13.56 -1.27
CA SER A 126 -10.13 -14.85 -1.53
C SER A 126 -9.39 -15.44 -2.72
N LYS A 127 -8.65 -16.54 -2.52
CA LYS A 127 -8.20 -17.38 -3.62
C LYS A 127 -9.46 -17.75 -4.40
N VAL A 128 -9.61 -17.19 -5.58
CA VAL A 128 -10.62 -17.65 -6.53
C VAL A 128 -10.14 -19.03 -6.96
N GLU A 129 -10.74 -20.08 -6.40
CA GLU A 129 -10.66 -21.40 -7.02
C GLU A 129 -11.45 -21.30 -8.32
N HIS A 130 -10.73 -21.46 -9.43
CA HIS A 130 -11.27 -21.56 -10.78
C HIS A 130 -12.04 -22.87 -10.98
#